data_AF-V4TN82-F1
#
_entry.id   AF-V4TN82-F1
#
_cell.length_a   1.000
_cell.length_b   1.000
_cell.length_c   1.000
_cell.angle_alpha   90.00
_cell.angle_beta   90.00
_cell.angle_gamma   90.00
#
_symmetry.space_group_name_H-M   'P 1'
#
loop_
_entity.id
_entity.type
_entity.pdbx_description
1 polymer ?
#
loop_
_entity_poly.entity_id
_entity_poly.type
_entity_poly.pdbx_seq_one_letter_code
_entity_poly.pdbx_strand_id
1 'polypeptide(L)'
;MQNPAPLQSKQVKFVKSLAPPFMAAMLVLSPICNDPVSLAQAVDIQKGASLFRQACIGCHDGGGNVIQPGAALFLKDLQRNGVDTEDEIYHVTYFGKGRMPGFGEKCTPRGQCTFGARLQDEDIKLLAQFVKSQADQGWPKIESMED
;
A
#
# COMPACT_ATOMS: atom_id res chain seq x y z
N MET A 1 75.47 -28.86 -22.61
CA MET A 1 74.08 -29.04 -23.03
C MET A 1 73.22 -29.10 -21.78
N GLN A 2 72.27 -28.16 -21.72
CA GLN A 2 71.04 -28.08 -20.90
C GLN A 2 71.11 -28.28 -19.37
N ASN A 3 70.91 -27.16 -18.67
CA ASN A 3 70.11 -27.08 -17.43
C ASN A 3 68.67 -27.53 -17.70
N PRO A 4 67.90 -27.91 -16.66
CA PRO A 4 67.06 -26.88 -16.02
C PRO A 4 67.10 -26.91 -14.48
N ALA A 5 66.92 -25.73 -13.90
CA ALA A 5 66.79 -25.48 -12.47
C ALA A 5 65.41 -25.91 -11.92
N PRO A 6 65.28 -26.05 -10.59
CA PRO A 6 64.00 -25.81 -9.93
C PRO A 6 64.09 -24.77 -8.80
N LEU A 7 63.30 -23.71 -9.00
CA LEU A 7 62.44 -22.95 -8.09
C LEU A 7 62.75 -22.90 -6.58
N GLN A 8 62.94 -21.66 -6.11
CA GLN A 8 62.88 -21.23 -4.72
C GLN A 8 61.44 -21.23 -4.18
N SER A 9 61.27 -21.55 -2.89
CA SER A 9 60.52 -20.67 -1.98
C SER A 9 60.89 -20.98 -0.52
N LYS A 10 61.17 -19.93 0.24
CA LYS A 10 61.58 -19.98 1.64
C LYS A 10 60.37 -20.32 2.52
N GLN A 11 60.48 -21.39 3.29
CA GLN A 11 59.57 -21.71 4.40
C GLN A 11 59.88 -20.81 5.60
N VAL A 12 59.00 -19.86 5.91
CA VAL A 12 59.03 -19.12 7.18
C VAL A 12 57.97 -19.72 8.09
N LYS A 13 58.42 -20.50 9.07
CA LYS A 13 57.60 -21.02 10.16
C LYS A 13 57.20 -19.84 11.05
N PHE A 14 55.91 -19.50 11.08
CA PHE A 14 55.37 -18.56 12.06
C PHE A 14 54.56 -19.31 13.12
N VAL A 15 54.83 -18.91 14.35
CA VAL A 15 54.50 -19.55 15.62
C VAL A 15 52.99 -19.58 15.90
N LYS A 16 52.54 -20.68 16.51
CA LYS A 16 51.23 -20.77 17.17
C LYS A 16 51.22 -19.81 18.36
N SER A 17 50.28 -18.89 18.41
CA SER A 17 49.98 -18.12 19.62
C SER A 17 48.47 -18.10 19.86
N LEU A 18 48.14 -18.28 21.14
CA LEU A 18 46.83 -18.44 21.76
C LEU A 18 46.03 -17.13 21.70
N ALA A 19 44.71 -17.20 21.46
CA ALA A 19 43.79 -16.05 21.46
C ALA A 19 43.71 -15.37 22.86
N PRO A 20 43.26 -14.11 22.93
CA PRO A 20 41.86 -13.84 23.28
C PRO A 20 41.13 -12.85 22.33
N PRO A 21 39.79 -12.80 22.37
CA PRO A 21 38.96 -12.08 21.39
C PRO A 21 38.81 -10.61 21.79
N PHE A 22 39.27 -9.68 20.95
CA PHE A 22 38.86 -8.28 21.07
C PHE A 22 37.62 -8.06 20.19
N MET A 23 36.50 -7.95 20.89
CA MET A 23 35.17 -7.64 20.39
C MET A 23 35.19 -6.35 19.55
N ALA A 24 34.78 -6.44 18.29
CA ALA A 24 34.28 -5.29 17.53
C ALA A 24 32.91 -5.65 16.98
N ALA A 25 31.93 -5.68 17.88
CA ALA A 25 30.52 -5.68 17.52
C ALA A 25 30.17 -4.30 16.95
N MET A 26 30.14 -4.18 15.62
CA MET A 26 29.47 -3.06 14.96
C MET A 26 27.97 -3.31 15.03
N LEU A 27 27.35 -2.94 16.16
CA LEU A 27 25.91 -2.75 16.25
C LEU A 27 25.56 -1.51 15.42
N VAL A 28 25.33 -1.70 14.12
CA VAL A 28 24.54 -0.76 13.33
C VAL A 28 23.11 -0.83 13.85
N LEU A 29 22.82 -0.05 14.89
CA LEU A 29 21.46 0.20 15.34
C LEU A 29 20.83 1.14 14.32
N SER A 30 20.32 0.58 13.22
CA SER A 30 19.44 1.30 12.31
C SER A 30 18.23 1.78 13.12
N PRO A 31 17.83 3.07 13.05
CA PRO A 31 16.57 3.48 13.62
C PRO A 31 15.49 2.83 12.77
N ILE A 32 14.76 1.87 13.35
CA ILE A 32 13.50 1.41 12.79
C ILE A 32 12.54 2.60 12.94
N CYS A 33 12.42 3.42 11.89
CA CYS A 33 11.44 4.50 11.81
C CYS A 33 10.05 3.87 11.63
N ASN A 34 9.49 3.31 12.70
CA ASN A 34 8.05 3.08 12.77
C ASN A 34 7.43 4.42 13.13
N ASP A 35 7.04 5.22 12.13
CA ASP A 35 6.25 6.43 12.39
C ASP A 35 4.94 6.00 13.08
N PRO A 36 4.69 6.40 14.33
CA PRO A 36 3.42 6.10 14.97
C PRO A 36 2.33 6.84 14.22
N VAL A 37 1.39 6.09 13.64
CA VAL A 37 0.16 6.65 13.06
C VAL A 37 -0.49 7.55 14.11
N SER A 38 -0.71 8.81 13.77
CA SER A 38 -1.36 9.77 14.68
C SER A 38 -2.78 9.31 14.98
N LEU A 39 -3.27 9.60 16.20
CA LEU A 39 -4.65 9.32 16.59
C LEU A 39 -5.66 9.88 15.57
N ALA A 40 -5.38 11.07 15.02
CA ALA A 40 -6.23 11.68 13.98
C ALA A 40 -6.31 10.82 12.71
N GLN A 41 -5.16 10.31 12.23
CA GLN A 41 -5.10 9.45 11.05
C GLN A 41 -5.83 8.12 11.28
N ALA A 42 -5.72 7.55 12.49
CA ALA A 42 -6.45 6.35 12.84
C ALA A 42 -7.98 6.57 12.80
N VAL A 43 -8.45 7.69 13.34
CA VAL A 43 -9.88 8.09 13.30
C VAL A 43 -10.36 8.26 11.86
N ASP A 44 -9.58 8.92 11.01
CA ASP A 44 -9.91 9.14 9.60
C ASP A 44 -10.00 7.82 8.82
N ILE A 45 -9.08 6.88 9.05
CA ILE A 45 -9.14 5.53 8.46
C ILE A 45 -10.41 4.79 8.89
N GLN A 46 -10.78 4.84 10.18
CA GLN A 46 -11.99 4.20 10.68
C GLN A 46 -13.27 4.82 10.09
N LYS A 47 -13.28 6.15 9.93
CA LYS A 47 -14.38 6.85 9.28
C LYS A 47 -14.47 6.48 7.79
N GLY A 48 -13.35 6.47 7.07
CA GLY A 48 -13.27 6.03 5.68
C GLY A 48 -13.74 4.59 5.48
N ALA A 49 -13.33 3.67 6.35
CA ALA A 49 -13.78 2.27 6.34
C ALA A 49 -15.31 2.14 6.55
N SER A 50 -15.87 2.95 7.46
CA SER A 50 -17.31 2.95 7.74
C SER A 50 -18.12 3.53 6.58
N LEU A 51 -17.65 4.63 5.98
CA LEU A 51 -18.23 5.18 4.75
C LEU A 51 -18.17 4.16 3.60
N PHE A 52 -17.04 3.47 3.43
CA PHE A 52 -16.88 2.47 2.38
C PHE A 52 -17.86 1.30 2.55
N ARG A 53 -18.02 0.81 3.77
CA ARG A 53 -19.04 -0.22 4.11
C ARG A 53 -20.46 0.24 3.83
N GLN A 54 -20.77 1.51 4.02
CA GLN A 54 -22.11 2.02 3.79
C GLN A 54 -22.42 2.26 2.29
N ALA A 55 -21.44 2.74 1.52
CA ALA A 55 -21.69 3.27 0.18
C ALA A 55 -21.11 2.41 -0.97
N CYS A 56 -20.09 1.60 -0.72
CA CYS A 56 -19.23 1.04 -1.79
C CYS A 56 -19.28 -0.48 -1.90
N ILE A 57 -19.46 -1.20 -0.77
CA ILE A 57 -19.34 -2.67 -0.74
C ILE A 57 -20.35 -3.40 -1.62
N GLY A 58 -21.49 -2.78 -1.93
CA GLY A 58 -22.47 -3.37 -2.85
C GLY A 58 -21.88 -3.69 -4.23
N CYS A 59 -20.85 -2.95 -4.65
CA CYS A 59 -20.12 -3.20 -5.89
C CYS A 59 -18.66 -3.61 -5.68
N HIS A 60 -18.02 -3.14 -4.61
CA HIS A 60 -16.59 -3.21 -4.37
C HIS A 60 -16.19 -3.96 -3.09
N ASP A 61 -16.98 -4.96 -2.70
CA ASP A 61 -16.65 -5.81 -1.56
C ASP A 61 -15.24 -6.43 -1.70
N GLY A 62 -14.47 -6.42 -0.61
CA GLY A 62 -13.08 -6.87 -0.58
C GLY A 62 -12.15 -6.20 -1.61
N GLY A 63 -12.49 -5.01 -2.12
CA GLY A 63 -11.75 -4.34 -3.19
C GLY A 63 -12.04 -4.84 -4.60
N GLY A 64 -13.00 -5.76 -4.77
CA GLY A 64 -13.39 -6.29 -6.06
C GLY A 64 -14.17 -5.31 -6.93
N ASN A 65 -14.75 -5.82 -8.02
CA ASN A 65 -15.78 -5.12 -8.80
C ASN A 65 -16.74 -6.15 -9.41
N VAL A 66 -17.95 -6.24 -8.86
CA VAL A 66 -18.96 -7.23 -9.30
C VAL A 66 -19.59 -6.87 -10.66
N ILE A 67 -19.43 -5.61 -11.12
CA ILE A 67 -20.08 -5.08 -12.32
C ILE A 67 -19.15 -5.15 -13.53
N GLN A 68 -17.88 -4.80 -13.36
CA GLN A 68 -16.92 -4.64 -14.46
C GLN A 68 -15.59 -5.36 -14.16
N PRO A 69 -15.32 -6.49 -14.84
CA PRO A 69 -14.01 -7.14 -14.80
C PRO A 69 -12.90 -6.17 -15.21
N GLY A 70 -11.78 -6.22 -14.49
CA GLY A 70 -10.63 -5.36 -14.75
C GLY A 70 -10.78 -3.89 -14.32
N ALA A 71 -11.80 -3.58 -13.51
CA ALA A 71 -11.96 -2.29 -12.85
C ALA A 71 -12.14 -2.48 -11.33
N ALA A 72 -11.43 -3.44 -10.74
CA ALA A 72 -11.38 -3.62 -9.29
C ALA A 72 -10.53 -2.51 -8.64
N LEU A 73 -10.63 -2.39 -7.32
CA LEU A 73 -9.89 -1.40 -6.53
C LEU A 73 -8.50 -1.91 -6.08
N PHE A 74 -8.01 -2.99 -6.69
CA PHE A 74 -6.63 -3.45 -6.49
C PHE A 74 -5.65 -2.55 -7.25
N LEU A 75 -4.45 -2.32 -6.67
CA LEU A 75 -3.45 -1.41 -7.21
C LEU A 75 -3.16 -1.63 -8.72
N LYS A 76 -3.03 -2.89 -9.15
CA LYS A 76 -2.80 -3.24 -10.57
C LYS A 76 -3.90 -2.73 -11.50
N ASP A 77 -5.16 -2.82 -11.06
CA ASP A 77 -6.31 -2.37 -11.86
C ASP A 77 -6.42 -0.85 -11.83
N LEU A 78 -6.18 -0.21 -10.68
CA LEU A 78 -6.14 1.24 -10.57
C LEU A 78 -5.07 1.85 -11.50
N GLN A 79 -3.84 1.31 -11.46
CA GLN A 79 -2.72 1.72 -12.31
C GLN A 79 -3.03 1.55 -13.79
N ARG A 80 -3.57 0.38 -14.18
CA ARG A 80 -3.95 0.10 -15.57
C ARG A 80 -5.00 1.09 -16.09
N ASN A 81 -5.89 1.56 -15.21
CA ASN A 81 -6.97 2.48 -15.56
C ASN A 81 -6.62 3.96 -15.31
N GLY A 82 -5.40 4.27 -14.88
CA GLY A 82 -4.92 5.62 -14.61
C GLY A 82 -5.63 6.30 -13.43
N VAL A 83 -6.02 5.54 -12.41
CA VAL A 83 -6.80 6.01 -11.24
C VAL A 83 -6.17 5.56 -9.92
N ASP A 84 -4.84 5.47 -9.87
CA ASP A 84 -4.08 5.01 -8.69
C ASP A 84 -3.61 6.15 -7.77
N THR A 85 -4.06 7.38 -7.98
CA THR A 85 -3.83 8.51 -7.07
C THR A 85 -5.08 8.83 -6.26
N GLU A 86 -4.91 9.42 -5.07
CA GLU A 86 -6.06 9.86 -4.25
C GLU A 86 -6.95 10.85 -5.01
N ASP A 87 -6.36 11.78 -5.76
CA ASP A 87 -7.10 12.78 -6.54
C ASP A 87 -7.95 12.14 -7.65
N GLU A 88 -7.43 11.13 -8.34
CA GLU A 88 -8.18 10.42 -9.38
C GLU A 88 -9.28 9.53 -8.79
N ILE A 89 -9.01 8.88 -7.65
CA ILE A 89 -10.03 8.10 -6.92
C ILE A 89 -11.14 9.05 -6.43
N TYR A 90 -10.77 10.21 -5.90
CA TYR A 90 -11.71 11.27 -5.52
C TYR A 90 -12.56 11.66 -6.73
N HIS A 91 -11.92 11.97 -7.87
CA HIS A 91 -12.60 12.43 -9.08
C HIS A 91 -13.62 11.39 -9.59
N VAL A 92 -13.24 10.12 -9.67
CA VAL A 92 -14.13 9.04 -10.10
C VAL A 92 -15.27 8.82 -9.10
N THR A 93 -14.98 8.88 -7.79
CA THR A 93 -16.02 8.77 -6.76
C THR A 93 -16.99 9.95 -6.81
N TYR A 94 -16.49 11.15 -7.10
CA TYR A 94 -17.29 12.37 -7.17
C TYR A 94 -18.21 12.36 -8.39
N PHE A 95 -17.66 12.16 -9.59
CA PHE A 95 -18.38 12.34 -10.86
C PHE A 95 -18.93 11.06 -11.46
N GLY A 96 -18.48 9.90 -10.99
CA GLY A 96 -18.77 8.59 -11.57
C GLY A 96 -17.89 8.31 -12.79
N LYS A 97 -17.89 7.05 -13.24
CA LYS A 97 -17.21 6.62 -14.47
C LYS A 97 -17.92 5.41 -15.05
N GLY A 98 -18.44 5.55 -16.26
CA GLY A 98 -19.17 4.48 -16.95
C GLY A 98 -20.41 4.05 -16.16
N ARG A 99 -20.40 2.81 -15.63
CA ARG A 99 -21.52 2.25 -14.85
C ARG A 99 -21.46 2.58 -13.36
N MET A 100 -20.35 3.11 -12.86
CA MET A 100 -20.23 3.56 -11.47
C MET A 100 -20.88 4.94 -11.33
N PRO A 101 -21.90 5.11 -10.46
CA PRO A 101 -22.51 6.41 -10.24
C PRO A 101 -21.57 7.36 -9.49
N GLY A 102 -21.64 8.66 -9.78
CA GLY A 102 -20.98 9.69 -8.98
C GLY A 102 -21.74 10.03 -7.69
N PHE A 103 -21.00 10.30 -6.61
CA PHE A 103 -21.55 10.55 -5.27
C PHE A 103 -21.48 12.01 -4.83
N GLY A 104 -20.71 12.86 -5.53
CA GLY A 104 -20.52 14.26 -5.16
C GLY A 104 -21.79 15.09 -5.25
N GLU A 105 -21.89 16.13 -4.42
CA GLU A 105 -23.05 17.04 -4.39
C GLU A 105 -23.31 17.68 -5.75
N LYS A 106 -22.25 18.03 -6.49
CA LYS A 106 -22.33 18.69 -7.80
C LYS A 106 -22.25 17.73 -8.99
N CYS A 107 -22.27 16.41 -8.77
CA CYS A 107 -22.31 15.48 -9.89
C CYS A 107 -23.60 15.66 -10.69
N THR A 108 -23.42 15.79 -12.01
CA THR A 108 -24.46 16.07 -13.00
C THR A 108 -24.04 15.47 -14.36
N PRO A 109 -24.97 15.11 -15.27
CA PRO A 109 -26.43 15.03 -15.11
C PRO A 109 -26.91 13.99 -14.09
N ARG A 110 -28.15 14.13 -13.59
CA ARG A 110 -28.71 13.28 -12.53
C ARG A 110 -28.55 11.77 -12.76
N GLY A 111 -28.65 11.34 -14.03
CA GLY A 111 -28.60 9.93 -14.42
C GLY A 111 -27.22 9.26 -14.31
N GLN A 112 -26.13 10.03 -14.24
CA GLN A 112 -24.79 9.47 -14.02
C GLN A 112 -24.41 9.39 -12.53
N CYS A 113 -25.29 9.87 -11.65
CA CYS A 113 -25.00 10.01 -10.23
C CYS A 113 -25.89 9.13 -9.37
N THR A 114 -25.46 8.86 -8.15
CA THR A 114 -26.17 7.97 -7.21
C THR A 114 -27.60 8.45 -6.97
N PHE A 115 -28.57 7.53 -7.02
CA PHE A 115 -29.97 7.87 -6.72
C PHE A 115 -30.21 8.16 -5.23
N GLY A 116 -29.32 7.68 -4.36
CA GLY A 116 -29.34 7.97 -2.92
C GLY A 116 -28.82 9.37 -2.56
N ALA A 117 -28.56 9.55 -1.27
CA ALA A 117 -27.96 10.78 -0.74
C ALA A 117 -26.57 11.00 -1.35
N ARG A 118 -26.24 12.27 -1.60
CA ARG A 118 -24.89 12.68 -2.00
C ARG A 118 -23.97 12.72 -0.78
N LEU A 119 -22.68 12.59 -1.03
CA LEU A 119 -21.64 12.69 -0.02
C LEU A 119 -21.01 14.09 -0.07
N GLN A 120 -20.61 14.58 1.10
CA GLN A 120 -19.82 15.80 1.23
C GLN A 120 -18.41 15.57 0.68
N ASP A 121 -17.76 16.63 0.20
CA ASP A 121 -16.41 16.58 -0.35
C ASP A 121 -15.40 15.94 0.63
N GLU A 122 -15.46 16.30 1.92
CA GLU A 122 -14.64 15.69 2.98
C GLU A 122 -14.83 14.17 3.12
N ASP A 123 -16.07 13.68 2.98
CA ASP A 123 -16.35 12.24 3.09
C ASP A 123 -15.82 11.49 1.84
N ILE A 124 -15.88 12.10 0.65
CA ILE A 124 -15.30 11.54 -0.57
C ILE A 124 -13.77 11.53 -0.49
N LYS A 125 -13.15 12.55 0.13
CA LYS A 125 -11.71 12.57 0.38
C LYS A 125 -11.27 11.44 1.31
N LEU A 126 -12.01 11.21 2.40
CA LEU A 126 -11.76 10.09 3.30
C LEU A 126 -11.91 8.73 2.61
N LEU A 127 -12.92 8.60 1.73
CA LEU A 127 -13.08 7.39 0.90
C LEU A 127 -11.90 7.19 -0.05
N ALA A 128 -11.42 8.24 -0.71
CA ALA A 128 -10.30 8.16 -1.64
C ALA A 128 -9.00 7.75 -0.92
N GLN A 129 -8.72 8.35 0.23
CA GLN A 129 -7.61 7.98 1.11
C GLN A 129 -7.71 6.53 1.58
N PHE A 130 -8.90 6.11 2.01
CA PHE A 130 -9.14 4.73 2.42
C PHE A 130 -8.89 3.74 1.28
N VAL A 131 -9.47 3.97 0.09
CA VAL A 131 -9.28 3.10 -1.08
C VAL A 131 -7.81 3.04 -1.49
N LYS A 132 -7.10 4.18 -1.52
CA LYS A 132 -5.66 4.20 -1.85
C LYS A 132 -4.86 3.38 -0.85
N SER A 133 -5.09 3.60 0.45
CA SER A 133 -4.42 2.87 1.52
C SER A 133 -4.69 1.37 1.47
N GLN A 134 -5.93 0.95 1.20
CA GLN A 134 -6.28 -0.45 1.04
C GLN A 134 -5.66 -1.07 -0.21
N ALA A 135 -5.63 -0.34 -1.33
CA ALA A 135 -5.00 -0.81 -2.56
C ALA A 135 -3.49 -1.04 -2.38
N ASP A 136 -2.80 -0.14 -1.67
CA ASP A 136 -1.37 -0.25 -1.36
C ASP A 136 -1.06 -1.45 -0.45
N GLN A 137 -1.97 -1.75 0.48
CA GLN A 137 -1.87 -2.90 1.39
C GLN A 137 -2.39 -4.20 0.78
N GLY A 138 -2.89 -4.18 -0.46
CA GLY A 138 -3.42 -5.36 -1.14
C GLY A 138 -4.75 -5.87 -0.57
N TRP A 139 -5.58 -4.98 -0.01
CA TRP A 139 -6.88 -5.28 0.60
C TRP A 139 -6.80 -6.39 1.65
N PRO A 140 -6.17 -6.13 2.81
CA PRO A 140 -6.08 -7.11 3.88
C PRO A 140 -7.48 -7.49 4.36
N LYS A 141 -7.68 -8.79 4.65
CA LYS A 141 -8.90 -9.24 5.32
C LYS A 141 -8.92 -8.61 6.71
N ILE A 142 -9.94 -7.80 6.99
CA ILE A 142 -10.20 -7.36 8.36
C ILE A 142 -10.79 -8.59 9.05
N GLU A 143 -9.98 -9.30 9.83
CA GLU A 143 -10.49 -10.33 10.73
C GLU A 143 -11.45 -9.64 11.70
N SER A 144 -12.75 -9.93 11.54
CA SER A 144 -13.78 -9.46 12.45
C SER A 144 -13.53 -10.07 13.81
N MET A 145 -13.11 -9.26 14.78
CA MET A 145 -13.11 -9.61 16.20
C MET A 145 -14.56 -9.61 16.74
N GLU A 146 -15.39 -10.47 16.18
CA GLU A 146 -16.73 -10.78 16.68
C GLU A 146 -16.81 -12.30 16.84
N ASP A 147 -16.40 -12.76 18.03
CA ASP A 147 -16.91 -13.97 18.70
C ASP A 147 -17.59 -13.53 20.01
#